data_AF-E1YA26-F1
#
_entry.id   AF-E1YA26-F1
#
_cell.length_a   1.000
_cell.length_b   1.000
_cell.length_c   1.000
_cell.angle_alpha   90.00
_cell.angle_beta   90.00
_cell.angle_gamma   90.00
#
_symmetry.space_group_name_H-M   'P 1'
#
loop_
_entity.id
_entity.type
_entity.pdbx_description
1 polymer ?
#
loop_
_entity_poly.entity_id
_entity_poly.type
_entity_poly.pdbx_seq_one_letter_code
_entity_poly.pdbx_strand_id
1 'polypeptide(L)'
;MKSCYKGFNFFSKEDQQLFEAVASGEYNISGFQNKNLRKKLAEKSSSQVSRLIKRLRTHGLLKKIGRTYKYYLTKLGRKVIASGLKLKEFFIIPELAAI
;
A
#
# COMPACT_ATOMS: atom_id res chain seq x y z
N MET A 1 13.34 7.91 18.49
CA MET A 1 14.18 7.48 17.36
C MET A 1 13.36 7.43 16.08
N LYS A 2 13.54 8.38 15.15
CA LYS A 2 12.92 8.33 13.81
C LYS A 2 13.58 7.17 13.06
N SER A 3 12.98 5.99 13.06
CA SER A 3 13.43 4.93 12.15
C SER A 3 13.23 5.44 10.73
N CYS A 4 14.34 5.66 10.01
CA CYS A 4 14.33 5.96 8.58
C CYS A 4 13.82 4.70 7.87
N TYR A 5 12.50 4.56 7.76
CA TYR A 5 11.91 3.46 7.01
C TYR A 5 12.27 3.65 5.55
N LYS A 6 12.84 2.62 4.93
CA LYS A 6 13.15 2.61 3.48
C LYS A 6 11.92 3.09 2.70
N GLY A 7 12.16 3.94 1.69
CA GLY A 7 11.16 4.35 0.72
C GLY A 7 10.52 3.15 0.01
N PHE A 8 9.45 3.38 -0.74
CA PHE A 8 8.80 2.32 -1.52
C PHE A 8 9.43 2.17 -2.90
N ASN A 9 9.61 0.93 -3.34
CA ASN A 9 9.99 0.61 -4.71
C ASN A 9 8.75 0.15 -5.48
N PHE A 10 8.25 1.00 -6.37
CA PHE A 10 7.06 0.70 -7.18
C PHE A 10 7.21 -0.49 -8.12
N PHE A 11 8.46 -0.90 -8.43
CA PHE A 11 8.76 -2.05 -9.28
C PHE A 11 9.03 -3.33 -8.49
N SER A 12 9.08 -3.28 -7.16
CA SER A 12 9.22 -4.48 -6.34
C SER A 12 7.88 -5.20 -6.23
N LYS A 13 7.87 -6.51 -6.49
CA LYS A 13 6.69 -7.37 -6.34
C LYS A 13 6.04 -7.24 -4.96
N GLU A 14 6.84 -7.13 -3.91
CA GLU A 14 6.32 -7.02 -2.53
C GLU A 14 5.61 -5.69 -2.26
N ASP A 15 6.24 -4.57 -2.66
CA ASP A 15 5.64 -3.25 -2.47
C ASP A 15 4.42 -3.07 -3.38
N GLN A 16 4.43 -3.68 -4.57
CA GLN A 16 3.26 -3.73 -5.46
C GLN A 16 2.09 -4.48 -4.83
N GLN A 17 2.30 -5.70 -4.34
CA GLN A 17 1.25 -6.47 -3.66
C GLN A 17 0.68 -5.71 -2.45
N LEU A 18 1.54 -5.01 -1.71
CA LEU A 18 1.10 -4.13 -0.64
C LEU A 18 0.20 -3.00 -1.16
N PHE A 19 0.60 -2.33 -2.24
CA PHE A 19 -0.17 -1.24 -2.86
C PHE A 19 -1.51 -1.69 -3.41
N GLU A 20 -1.57 -2.80 -4.12
CA GLU A 20 -2.82 -3.41 -4.59
C GLU A 20 -3.75 -3.78 -3.43
N ALA A 21 -3.18 -4.36 -2.37
CA ALA A 21 -3.95 -4.69 -1.18
C ALA A 21 -4.56 -3.44 -0.54
N VAL A 22 -3.80 -2.36 -0.32
CA VAL A 22 -4.35 -1.13 0.30
C VAL A 22 -5.24 -0.31 -0.64
N ALA A 23 -5.04 -0.39 -1.96
CA ALA A 23 -5.83 0.33 -2.97
C ALA A 23 -7.19 -0.31 -3.25
N SER A 24 -7.47 -1.47 -2.67
CA SER A 24 -8.73 -2.19 -2.88
C SER A 24 -9.94 -1.34 -2.50
N GLY A 25 -10.94 -1.28 -3.40
CA GLY A 25 -12.09 -0.37 -3.29
C GLY A 25 -12.86 -0.47 -1.97
N GLU A 26 -12.97 -1.66 -1.39
CA GLU A 26 -13.60 -1.89 -0.07
C GLU A 26 -12.98 -1.05 1.07
N TYR A 27 -11.69 -0.74 0.97
CA TYR A 27 -10.95 0.01 2.00
C TYR A 27 -11.11 1.52 1.84
N ASN A 28 -11.51 2.00 0.67
CA ASN A 28 -11.78 3.42 0.44
C ASN A 28 -13.09 3.86 1.11
N ILE A 29 -14.03 2.93 1.33
CA ILE A 29 -15.35 3.20 1.94
C ILE A 29 -15.23 3.30 3.47
N SER A 30 -14.68 2.27 4.12
CA SER A 30 -14.69 2.17 5.59
C SER A 30 -13.32 2.06 6.26
N GLY A 31 -12.24 2.11 5.46
CA GLY A 31 -10.89 1.81 5.92
C GLY A 31 -10.62 0.32 6.07
N PHE A 32 -9.42 -0.03 6.51
CA PHE A 32 -8.99 -1.41 6.73
C PHE A 32 -8.29 -1.61 8.07
N GLN A 33 -8.30 -2.85 8.54
CA GLN A 33 -7.52 -3.27 9.72
C GLN A 33 -6.39 -4.19 9.29
N ASN A 34 -5.46 -4.47 10.21
CA ASN A 34 -4.36 -5.43 9.99
C ASN A 34 -4.88 -6.79 9.49
N LYS A 35 -5.96 -7.31 10.09
CA LYS A 35 -6.58 -8.59 9.67
C LYS A 35 -7.06 -8.58 8.21
N ASN A 36 -7.52 -7.45 7.69
CA ASN A 36 -7.96 -7.32 6.31
C ASN A 36 -6.77 -7.42 5.35
N LEU A 37 -5.68 -6.69 5.64
CA LEU A 37 -4.46 -6.79 4.83
C LEU A 37 -3.83 -8.17 4.89
N ARG A 38 -3.87 -8.84 6.04
CA ARG A 38 -3.34 -10.21 6.17
C ARG A 38 -4.09 -11.22 5.29
N LYS A 39 -5.38 -11.01 5.02
CA LYS A 39 -6.13 -11.87 4.09
C LYS A 39 -5.63 -11.75 2.65
N LYS A 40 -5.09 -10.59 2.26
CA LYS A 40 -4.55 -10.34 0.91
C LYS A 40 -3.05 -10.61 0.81
N LEU A 41 -2.35 -10.50 1.93
CA LEU A 41 -0.93 -10.77 2.08
C LEU A 41 -0.75 -12.03 2.94
N ALA A 42 -1.29 -13.17 2.47
CA ALA A 42 -1.36 -14.41 3.25
C ALA A 42 0.01 -14.89 3.75
N GLU A 43 1.06 -14.62 2.99
CA GLU A 43 2.47 -14.94 3.32
C GLU A 43 3.06 -14.09 4.45
N LYS A 44 2.40 -13.00 4.88
CA LYS A 44 2.94 -12.07 5.88
C LYS A 44 2.27 -12.25 7.24
N SER A 45 3.09 -12.39 8.27
CA SER A 45 2.65 -12.43 9.67
C SER A 45 2.03 -11.10 10.13
N SER A 46 1.25 -11.15 11.22
CA SER A 46 0.62 -9.95 11.82
C SER A 46 1.65 -8.86 12.17
N SER A 47 2.84 -9.26 12.64
CA SER A 47 3.92 -8.32 12.97
C SER A 47 4.52 -7.68 11.72
N GLN A 48 4.68 -8.42 10.63
CA GLN A 48 5.17 -7.90 9.36
C GLN A 48 4.17 -6.90 8.75
N VAL A 49 2.88 -7.24 8.73
CA VAL A 49 1.84 -6.33 8.23
C VAL A 49 1.77 -5.06 9.09
N SER A 50 1.90 -5.16 10.41
CA SER A 50 1.97 -3.99 11.29
C SER A 50 3.15 -3.08 10.97
N ARG A 51 4.32 -3.65 10.63
CA ARG A 51 5.49 -2.89 10.16
C ARG A 51 5.23 -2.22 8.81
N LEU A 52 4.54 -2.87 7.87
CA LEU A 52 4.17 -2.29 6.58
C LEU A 52 3.19 -1.11 6.75
N ILE A 53 2.16 -1.27 7.59
CA ILE A 53 1.25 -0.17 7.94
C ILE A 53 2.02 1.00 8.55
N LYS A 54 2.95 0.71 9.48
CA LYS A 54 3.78 1.76 10.09
C LYS A 54 4.65 2.47 9.05
N ARG A 55 5.29 1.73 8.13
CA ARG A 55 6.06 2.29 7.01
C ARG A 55 5.21 3.20 6.12
N LEU A 56 4.01 2.76 5.72
CA LEU A 56 3.07 3.57 4.93
C LEU A 56 2.63 4.84 5.67
N ARG A 57 2.45 4.77 7.00
CA ARG A 57 2.11 5.94 7.83
C ARG A 57 3.27 6.92 7.97
N THR A 58 4.50 6.44 8.12
CA THR A 58 5.70 7.29 8.20
C THR A 58 5.87 8.13 6.93
N HIS A 59 5.54 7.54 5.77
CA HIS A 59 5.55 8.24 4.47
C HIS A 59 4.27 9.04 4.18
N GLY A 60 3.34 9.16 5.13
CA GLY A 60 2.12 9.96 4.98
C GLY A 60 1.06 9.38 4.03
N LEU A 61 1.23 8.14 3.58
CA LEU A 61 0.30 7.48 2.65
C LEU A 61 -0.95 6.97 3.37
N LEU A 62 -0.83 6.64 4.66
CA LEU A 62 -1.92 6.18 5.51
C LEU A 62 -2.16 7.10 6.71
N LYS A 63 -3.41 7.18 7.14
CA LYS A 63 -3.82 7.79 8.39
C LYS A 63 -4.68 6.82 9.21
N LYS A 64 -4.49 6.84 10.53
CA LYS A 64 -5.28 6.04 11.48
C LYS A 64 -6.60 6.77 11.74
N ILE A 65 -7.71 6.03 11.78
CA ILE A 65 -9.01 6.55 12.22
C ILE A 65 -9.01 6.62 13.75
N GLY A 66 -9.46 7.74 14.31
CA GLY A 66 -9.56 7.91 15.76
C GLY A 66 -10.46 6.84 16.39
N ARG A 67 -10.15 6.45 17.63
CA ARG A 67 -10.96 5.49 18.43
C ARG A 67 -11.19 4.11 17.80
N THR A 68 -10.47 3.78 16.72
CA THR A 68 -10.57 2.47 16.07
C THR A 68 -9.20 1.93 15.68
N TYR A 69 -9.17 0.65 15.29
CA TYR A 69 -8.00 -0.01 14.70
C TYR A 69 -7.92 0.15 13.18
N LYS A 70 -8.76 1.00 12.59
CA LYS A 70 -8.87 1.17 11.14
C LYS A 70 -7.90 2.22 10.61
N TYR A 71 -7.46 2.00 9.37
CA TYR A 71 -6.59 2.88 8.61
C TYR A 71 -7.23 3.23 7.27
N TYR A 72 -6.95 4.40 6.74
CA TYR A 72 -7.38 4.83 5.42
C TYR A 72 -6.24 5.48 4.64
N LEU A 73 -6.34 5.43 3.32
CA LEU A 73 -5.41 6.12 2.44
C LEU A 73 -5.65 7.63 2.48
N THR A 74 -4.57 8.40 2.64
CA THR A 74 -4.64 9.85 2.54
C THR A 74 -4.91 10.27 1.09
N LYS A 75 -5.26 11.54 0.85
CA LYS A 75 -5.37 12.08 -0.52
C LYS A 75 -4.06 11.88 -1.30
N LEU A 76 -2.92 12.11 -0.63
CA LEU A 76 -1.59 11.83 -1.19
C LEU A 76 -1.40 10.34 -1.46
N GLY A 77 -1.68 9.48 -0.48
CA GLY A 77 -1.55 8.03 -0.60
C GLY A 77 -2.32 7.46 -1.78
N ARG A 78 -3.56 7.92 -2.00
CA ARG A 78 -4.36 7.54 -3.16
C ARG A 78 -3.72 7.94 -4.48
N LYS A 79 -3.28 9.20 -4.60
CA LYS A 79 -2.61 9.69 -5.82
C LYS A 79 -1.32 8.92 -6.10
N VAL A 80 -0.46 8.77 -5.09
CA VAL A 80 0.83 8.09 -5.22
C VAL A 80 0.66 6.63 -5.61
N ILE A 81 -0.26 5.91 -4.97
CA ILE A 81 -0.50 4.50 -5.28
C ILE A 81 -1.15 4.35 -6.66
N ALA A 82 -2.13 5.19 -7.00
CA ALA A 82 -2.75 5.15 -8.33
C ALA A 82 -1.73 5.46 -9.43
N SER A 83 -0.86 6.45 -9.24
CA SER A 83 0.24 6.75 -10.17
C SER A 83 1.23 5.60 -10.25
N GLY A 84 1.62 5.01 -9.12
CA GLY A 84 2.54 3.87 -9.09
C GLY A 84 1.99 2.63 -9.80
N LEU A 85 0.72 2.32 -9.62
CA LEU A 85 0.05 1.22 -10.32
C LEU A 85 -0.11 1.53 -11.82
N LYS A 86 -0.51 2.75 -12.18
CA LYS A 86 -0.64 3.19 -13.58
C LYS A 86 0.70 3.23 -14.32
N LEU A 87 1.78 3.63 -13.67
CA LEU A 87 3.11 3.64 -14.28
C LEU A 87 3.50 2.24 -14.78
N LYS A 88 3.13 1.19 -14.04
CA LYS A 88 3.36 -0.19 -14.49
C LYS A 88 2.54 -0.52 -15.73
N GLU A 89 1.27 -0.18 -15.73
CA GLU A 89 0.34 -0.48 -16.83
C GLU A 89 0.70 0.28 -18.11
N PHE A 90 1.08 1.55 -17.99
CA PHE A 90 1.38 2.42 -19.14
C PHE A 90 2.82 2.35 -19.66
N PHE A 91 3.81 1.96 -18.86
CA PHE A 91 5.19 1.86 -19.35
C PHE A 91 5.63 0.42 -19.66
N ILE A 92 5.15 -0.59 -18.92
CA ILE A 92 5.66 -1.96 -19.09
C ILE A 92 4.88 -2.73 -20.17
N ILE A 93 3.56 -2.53 -20.29
CA ILE A 93 2.74 -3.24 -21.28
C ILE A 93 3.07 -2.81 -22.72
N PRO A 94 3.15 -1.51 -23.08
CA PRO A 94 3.45 -1.14 -24.46
C PRO A 94 4.89 -1.44 -24.87
N GLU A 95 5.89 -1.33 -23.98
CA GLU A 95 7.27 -1.70 -24.34
C GLU A 95 7.46 -3.21 -24.51
N LEU A 96 6.75 -4.05 -23.76
CA LEU A 96 6.79 -5.51 -23.95
C LEU A 96 5.91 -5.99 -25.11
N ALA A 97 4.88 -5.24 -25.50
CA ALA A 97 4.05 -5.53 -26.67
C ALA A 97 4.70 -5.06 -27.99
N ALA A 98 5.74 -4.23 -27.91
CA ALA A 98 6.50 -3.74 -29.05
C ALA A 98 7.74 -4.59 -29.38
N ILE A 99 7.97 -5.69 -28.64
CA ILE A 99 8.95 -6.75 -28.95
C ILE A 99 8.18 -7.91 -29.60
#